data_AF-A0A093BPJ9-F1
#
_entry.id   AF-A0A093BPJ9-F1
#
_cell.length_a   1.000
_cell.length_b   1.000
_cell.length_c   1.000
_cell.angle_alpha   90.00
_cell.angle_beta   90.00
_cell.angle_gamma   90.00
#
_symmetry.space_group_name_H-M   'P 1'
#
loop_
_entity.id
_entity.type
_entity.pdbx_description
1 polymer ?
#
loop_
_entity_poly.entity_id
_entity_poly.type
_entity_poly.pdbx_seq_one_letter_code
_entity_poly.pdbx_strand_id
1 'polypeptide(L)'
;LESLTLLLTYLRIKAGKNLAELEEKAEKNLLMLCEEKQRQQEKLWELKREIMLKEREQKLDAALDKQIEILSPLVPVCERFKEQYKRFAHSLDATRHALPIKNIHIEGDMLTYLDELQKELSITQELLPEVMPRLSGENTKTLGVLKELKEVSQEMDKELRRSFTQVQNLSFQVSKEVSLHNQRVCEERHGLDEVKRWYFD
;
A
#
# COMPACT_ATOMS: atom_id res chain seq x y z
N LEU A 1 -62.72 64.58 -21.43
CA LEU A 1 -61.30 64.28 -21.68
C LEU A 1 -60.75 63.27 -20.67
N GLU A 2 -60.97 63.47 -19.37
CA GLU A 2 -60.37 62.66 -18.29
C GLU A 2 -60.66 61.15 -18.34
N SER A 3 -61.86 60.73 -18.76
CA SER A 3 -62.20 59.29 -18.86
C SER A 3 -61.43 58.55 -19.95
N LEU A 4 -61.12 59.24 -21.05
CA LEU A 4 -60.39 58.69 -22.19
C LEU A 4 -58.90 58.53 -21.85
N THR A 5 -58.35 59.51 -21.12
CA THR A 5 -56.98 59.46 -20.62
C THR A 5 -56.79 58.31 -19.62
N LEU A 6 -57.76 58.10 -18.73
CA LEU A 6 -57.73 57.00 -17.74
C LEU A 6 -57.77 55.61 -18.41
N LEU A 7 -58.59 55.44 -19.46
CA LEU A 7 -58.66 54.18 -20.20
C LEU A 7 -57.34 53.89 -20.93
N LEU A 8 -56.75 54.89 -21.59
CA LEU A 8 -55.49 54.73 -22.31
C LEU A 8 -54.33 54.42 -21.36
N THR A 9 -54.26 55.05 -20.19
CA THR A 9 -53.24 54.74 -19.18
C THR A 9 -53.43 53.33 -18.62
N TYR A 10 -54.66 52.90 -18.35
CA TYR A 10 -54.95 51.53 -17.93
C TYR A 10 -54.50 50.50 -18.97
N LEU A 11 -54.83 50.70 -20.26
CA LEU A 11 -54.42 49.80 -21.34
C LEU A 11 -52.90 49.73 -21.46
N ARG A 12 -52.18 50.86 -21.32
CA ARG A 12 -50.71 50.89 -21.33
C ARG A 12 -50.12 50.08 -20.19
N ILE A 13 -50.63 50.25 -18.97
CA ILE A 13 -50.17 49.50 -17.79
C ILE A 13 -50.46 48.00 -17.97
N LYS A 14 -51.65 47.63 -18.47
CA LYS A 14 -52.02 46.23 -18.71
C LYS A 14 -51.14 45.58 -19.79
N ALA A 15 -50.87 46.29 -20.89
CA ALA A 15 -49.96 45.82 -21.92
C ALA A 15 -48.53 45.63 -21.39
N GLY A 16 -48.04 46.58 -20.57
CA GLY A 16 -46.74 46.47 -19.92
C GLY A 16 -46.62 45.27 -18.98
N LYS A 17 -47.65 44.99 -18.18
CA LYS A 17 -47.69 43.81 -17.31
C LYS A 17 -47.67 42.51 -18.11
N ASN A 18 -48.50 42.40 -19.15
CA ASN A 18 -48.53 41.22 -20.00
C ASN A 18 -47.19 41.00 -20.73
N LEU A 19 -46.54 42.08 -21.18
CA LEU A 19 -45.21 42.02 -21.79
C LEU A 19 -44.17 41.49 -20.79
N ALA A 20 -44.13 42.05 -19.57
CA ALA A 20 -43.21 41.61 -18.52
C ALA A 20 -43.40 40.12 -18.16
N GLU A 21 -44.65 39.64 -18.07
CA GLU A 21 -44.92 38.22 -17.83
C GLU A 21 -44.44 37.31 -18.99
N LEU A 22 -44.53 37.79 -20.23
CA LEU A 22 -44.03 37.06 -21.39
C LEU A 22 -42.50 37.07 -21.44
N GLU A 23 -41.87 38.20 -21.14
CA GLU A 23 -40.42 38.35 -21.04
C GLU A 23 -39.86 37.44 -19.95
N GLU A 24 -40.45 37.44 -18.75
CA GLU A 24 -40.03 36.56 -17.65
C GLU A 24 -40.12 35.08 -18.03
N LYS A 25 -41.20 34.67 -18.71
CA LYS A 25 -41.33 33.29 -19.22
C LYS A 25 -40.29 32.97 -20.29
N ALA A 26 -40.02 33.92 -21.20
CA ALA A 26 -39.02 33.73 -22.25
C ALA A 26 -37.61 33.61 -21.66
N GLU A 27 -37.25 34.46 -20.69
CA GLU A 27 -35.97 34.40 -19.98
C GLU A 27 -35.78 33.08 -19.23
N LYS A 28 -36.81 32.61 -18.50
CA LYS A 28 -36.77 31.29 -17.84
C LYS A 28 -36.56 30.15 -18.84
N ASN A 29 -37.25 30.20 -19.98
CA ASN A 29 -37.10 29.19 -21.03
C ASN A 29 -35.70 29.22 -21.65
N LEU A 30 -35.14 30.42 -21.90
CA LEU A 30 -33.77 30.57 -22.40
C LEU A 30 -32.75 30.04 -21.40
N LEU A 31 -32.93 30.28 -20.10
CA LEU A 31 -32.05 29.77 -19.05
C LEU A 31 -32.04 28.23 -19.06
N MET A 32 -33.21 27.60 -19.06
CA MET A 32 -33.32 26.13 -19.11
C MET A 32 -32.67 25.54 -20.38
N LEU A 33 -32.83 26.19 -21.53
CA LEU A 33 -32.18 25.78 -22.78
C LEU A 33 -30.65 25.90 -22.70
N CYS A 34 -30.13 26.96 -22.08
CA CYS A 34 -28.70 27.14 -21.87
C CYS A 34 -28.12 26.06 -20.95
N GLU A 35 -28.80 25.74 -19.85
CA GLU A 35 -28.41 24.68 -18.92
C GLU A 35 -28.40 23.30 -19.61
N GLU A 36 -29.45 22.96 -20.34
CA GLU A 36 -29.53 21.68 -21.04
C GLU A 36 -28.48 21.58 -22.16
N LYS A 37 -28.23 22.68 -22.88
CA LYS A 37 -27.13 22.74 -23.87
C LYS A 37 -25.79 22.45 -23.20
N GLN A 38 -25.51 23.07 -22.06
CA GLN A 38 -24.25 22.85 -21.34
C GLN A 38 -24.12 21.39 -20.89
N ARG A 39 -25.19 20.82 -20.31
CA ARG A 39 -25.23 19.41 -19.90
C ARG A 39 -24.98 18.46 -21.08
N GLN A 40 -25.56 18.73 -22.24
CA GLN A 40 -25.33 17.92 -23.44
C GLN A 40 -23.91 18.08 -23.97
N GLN A 41 -23.35 19.29 -23.91
CA GLN A 41 -21.99 19.55 -24.33
C GLN A 41 -20.98 18.78 -23.46
N GLU A 42 -21.14 18.80 -22.14
CA GLU A 42 -20.31 18.03 -21.20
C GLU A 42 -20.35 16.53 -21.52
N LYS A 43 -21.54 15.96 -21.69
CA LYS A 43 -21.71 14.55 -22.09
C LYS A 43 -21.02 14.22 -23.42
N LEU A 44 -21.10 15.12 -24.40
CA LEU A 44 -20.44 14.92 -25.69
C LEU A 44 -18.92 14.87 -25.53
N TRP A 45 -18.35 15.75 -24.71
CA TRP A 45 -16.91 15.75 -24.43
C TRP A 45 -16.45 14.49 -23.70
N GLU A 46 -17.22 14.03 -22.71
CA GLU A 46 -16.97 12.77 -22.01
C GLU A 46 -16.98 11.59 -22.98
N LEU A 47 -18.03 11.47 -23.79
CA LEU A 47 -18.17 10.36 -24.74
C LEU A 47 -17.06 10.39 -25.81
N LYS A 48 -16.70 11.58 -26.30
CA LYS A 48 -15.60 11.75 -27.26
C LYS A 48 -14.27 11.32 -26.65
N ARG A 49 -14.04 11.66 -25.38
CA ARG A 49 -12.84 11.25 -24.65
C ARG A 49 -12.79 9.73 -24.50
N GLU A 50 -13.90 9.10 -24.11
CA GLU A 50 -13.98 7.65 -23.97
C GLU A 50 -13.70 6.91 -25.29
N ILE A 51 -14.27 7.38 -26.40
CA ILE A 51 -14.01 6.81 -27.73
C ILE A 51 -12.53 6.90 -28.09
N MET A 52 -11.92 8.08 -27.90
CA MET A 52 -10.49 8.26 -28.19
C MET A 52 -9.59 7.39 -27.31
N LEU A 53 -9.97 7.13 -26.06
CA LEU A 53 -9.23 6.23 -25.18
C LEU A 53 -9.33 4.78 -25.66
N LYS A 54 -10.54 4.30 -25.95
CA LYS A 54 -10.77 2.94 -26.47
C LYS A 54 -10.03 2.69 -27.79
N GLU A 55 -10.03 3.67 -28.69
CA GLU A 55 -9.27 3.57 -29.94
C GLU A 55 -7.75 3.47 -29.71
N ARG A 56 -7.22 4.16 -28.69
CA ARG A 56 -5.80 4.06 -28.34
C ARG A 56 -5.48 2.72 -27.70
N GLU A 57 -6.32 2.22 -26.80
CA GLU A 57 -6.18 0.90 -26.19
C GLU A 57 -6.17 -0.19 -27.26
N GLN A 58 -7.13 -0.17 -28.18
CA GLN A 58 -7.17 -1.14 -29.29
C GLN A 58 -5.92 -1.11 -30.17
N LYS A 59 -5.37 0.08 -30.44
CA LYS A 59 -4.10 0.21 -31.20
C LYS A 59 -2.92 -0.35 -30.42
N LEU A 60 -2.90 -0.16 -29.10
CA LEU A 60 -1.85 -0.69 -28.23
C LEU A 60 -1.93 -2.21 -28.16
N ASP A 61 -3.14 -2.76 -27.95
CA ASP A 61 -3.37 -4.21 -27.92
C ASP A 61 -2.95 -4.86 -29.24
N ALA A 62 -3.36 -4.28 -30.38
CA ALA A 62 -2.93 -4.78 -31.69
C ALA A 62 -1.41 -4.70 -31.92
N ALA A 63 -0.72 -3.76 -31.29
CA ALA A 63 0.75 -3.69 -31.33
C ALA A 63 1.39 -4.74 -30.42
N LEU A 64 0.82 -4.97 -29.24
CA LEU A 64 1.26 -6.02 -28.32
C LEU A 64 1.06 -7.41 -28.91
N ASP A 65 -0.07 -7.67 -29.55
CA ASP A 65 -0.34 -8.95 -30.23
C ASP A 65 0.71 -9.24 -31.29
N LYS A 66 1.09 -8.24 -32.09
CA LYS A 66 2.18 -8.37 -33.08
C LYS A 66 3.53 -8.65 -32.42
N GLN A 67 3.83 -7.98 -31.29
CA GLN A 67 5.07 -8.25 -30.55
C GLN A 67 5.08 -9.68 -30.00
N ILE A 68 3.97 -10.15 -29.45
CA ILE A 68 3.81 -11.51 -28.95
C ILE A 68 3.98 -12.52 -30.09
N GLU A 69 3.37 -12.28 -31.25
CA GLU A 69 3.51 -13.15 -32.43
C GLU A 69 4.97 -13.26 -32.89
N ILE A 70 5.72 -12.15 -32.91
CA ILE A 70 7.14 -12.13 -33.31
C ILE A 70 8.04 -12.79 -32.26
N LEU A 71 7.76 -12.55 -30.97
CA LEU A 71 8.63 -13.02 -29.88
C LEU A 71 8.34 -14.46 -29.45
N SER A 72 7.10 -14.93 -29.62
CA SER A 72 6.67 -16.27 -29.20
C SER A 72 7.55 -17.40 -29.79
N PRO A 73 7.92 -17.39 -31.08
CA PRO A 73 8.84 -18.37 -31.65
C PRO A 73 10.27 -18.31 -31.08
N LEU A 74 10.70 -17.17 -30.55
CA LEU A 74 12.05 -17.01 -29.97
C LEU A 74 12.14 -17.60 -28.57
N VAL A 75 11.05 -17.64 -27.81
CA VAL A 75 11.01 -18.22 -26.45
C VAL A 75 11.62 -19.64 -26.39
N PRO A 76 11.18 -20.62 -27.20
CA PRO A 76 11.77 -21.95 -27.17
C PRO A 76 13.23 -21.98 -27.65
N VAL A 77 13.63 -21.06 -28.54
CA VAL A 77 15.02 -20.94 -29.00
C VAL A 77 15.91 -20.45 -27.86
N CYS A 78 15.46 -19.45 -27.10
CA CYS A 78 16.16 -18.94 -25.93
C CYS A 78 16.30 -20.00 -24.83
N GLU A 79 15.26 -20.80 -24.57
CA GLU A 79 15.36 -21.91 -23.60
C GLU A 79 16.33 -22.99 -24.07
N ARG A 80 16.29 -23.36 -25.35
CA ARG A 80 17.27 -24.31 -25.92
C ARG A 80 18.69 -23.77 -25.83
N PHE A 81 18.89 -22.49 -26.15
CA PHE A 81 20.20 -21.83 -26.06
C PHE A 81 20.71 -21.82 -24.61
N LYS A 82 19.84 -21.52 -23.64
CA LYS A 82 20.18 -21.54 -22.21
C LYS A 82 20.64 -22.93 -21.76
N GLU A 83 19.94 -23.99 -22.16
CA GLU A 83 20.35 -25.36 -21.85
C GLU A 83 21.63 -25.78 -22.57
N GLN A 84 21.82 -25.37 -23.83
CA GLN A 84 23.08 -25.57 -24.54
C GLN A 84 24.25 -24.85 -23.86
N TYR A 85 24.04 -23.62 -23.43
CA TYR A 85 25.04 -22.84 -22.71
C TYR A 85 25.42 -23.48 -21.37
N LYS A 86 24.43 -23.96 -20.59
CA LYS A 86 24.70 -24.69 -19.34
C LYS A 86 25.54 -25.94 -19.59
N ARG A 87 25.19 -26.74 -20.60
CA ARG A 87 25.95 -27.94 -20.99
C ARG A 87 27.37 -27.60 -21.41
N PHE A 88 27.52 -26.53 -22.20
CA PHE A 88 28.83 -26.04 -22.62
C PHE A 88 29.66 -25.57 -21.41
N ALA A 89 29.10 -24.76 -20.53
CA ALA A 89 29.76 -24.30 -19.32
C ALA A 89 30.18 -25.46 -18.42
N HIS A 90 29.31 -26.46 -18.24
CA HIS A 90 29.64 -27.67 -17.49
C HIS A 90 30.74 -28.49 -18.16
N SER A 91 30.71 -28.65 -19.49
CA SER A 91 31.77 -29.36 -20.22
C SER A 91 33.10 -28.61 -20.15
N LEU A 92 33.08 -27.27 -20.22
CA LEU A 92 34.26 -26.43 -20.06
C LEU A 92 34.83 -26.55 -18.65
N ASP A 93 33.98 -26.51 -17.63
CA ASP A 93 34.35 -26.66 -16.23
C ASP A 93 34.91 -28.06 -15.93
N ALA A 94 34.23 -29.11 -16.40
CA ALA A 94 34.73 -30.47 -16.34
C ALA A 94 36.07 -30.60 -17.07
N THR A 95 36.26 -29.94 -18.20
CA THR A 95 37.55 -29.90 -18.91
C THR A 95 38.59 -29.14 -18.08
N ARG A 96 38.25 -28.04 -17.42
CA ARG A 96 39.16 -27.31 -16.52
C ARG A 96 39.58 -28.16 -15.32
N HIS A 97 38.68 -28.99 -14.79
CA HIS A 97 38.95 -29.89 -13.67
C HIS A 97 39.67 -31.18 -14.08
N ALA A 98 39.42 -31.69 -15.29
CA ALA A 98 40.06 -32.89 -15.83
C ALA A 98 41.41 -32.59 -16.48
N LEU A 99 41.59 -31.38 -17.03
CA LEU A 99 42.91 -30.85 -17.28
C LEU A 99 43.60 -30.81 -15.92
N PRO A 100 44.71 -31.55 -15.73
CA PRO A 100 45.53 -31.32 -14.57
C PRO A 100 45.80 -29.82 -14.58
N ILE A 101 45.68 -29.16 -13.43
CA ILE A 101 46.22 -27.82 -13.29
C ILE A 101 47.74 -28.01 -13.43
N LYS A 102 48.23 -28.13 -14.68
CA LYS A 102 49.64 -28.30 -15.05
C LYS A 102 50.47 -27.08 -14.65
N ASN A 103 49.83 -26.10 -14.02
CA ASN A 103 50.35 -24.82 -13.59
C ASN A 103 50.03 -24.52 -12.11
N ILE A 104 49.74 -25.51 -11.26
CA ILE A 104 50.12 -25.29 -9.85
C ILE A 104 51.60 -25.59 -9.84
N HIS A 105 52.41 -24.52 -9.92
CA HIS A 105 53.83 -24.64 -9.70
C HIS A 105 54.02 -25.03 -8.22
N ILE A 106 54.18 -26.34 -7.99
CA ILE A 106 54.71 -26.84 -6.73
C ILE A 106 56.22 -26.69 -6.89
N GLU A 107 56.79 -25.73 -6.17
CA GLU A 107 58.23 -25.47 -6.20
C GLU A 107 58.92 -26.56 -5.39
N GLY A 108 59.53 -27.55 -6.06
CA GLY A 108 60.21 -28.69 -5.43
C GLY A 108 59.62 -30.06 -5.74
N ASP A 109 60.03 -31.09 -5.00
CA ASP A 109 59.53 -32.46 -5.17
C ASP A 109 58.12 -32.61 -4.58
N MET A 110 57.19 -33.15 -5.38
CA MET A 110 55.78 -33.29 -5.02
C MET A 110 55.59 -34.11 -3.75
N LEU A 111 56.42 -35.14 -3.53
CA LEU A 111 56.35 -35.98 -2.33
C LEU A 111 56.72 -35.18 -1.07
N THR A 112 57.76 -34.35 -1.15
CA THR A 112 58.18 -33.50 -0.02
C THR A 112 57.13 -32.46 0.34
N TYR A 113 56.51 -31.83 -0.66
CA TYR A 113 55.42 -30.88 -0.46
C TYR A 113 54.20 -31.52 0.19
N LEU A 114 53.82 -32.73 -0.24
CA LEU A 114 52.69 -33.45 0.36
C LEU A 114 52.98 -33.87 1.81
N ASP A 115 54.21 -34.27 2.11
CA ASP A 115 54.65 -34.59 3.47
C ASP A 115 54.62 -33.35 4.39
N GLU A 116 55.06 -32.19 3.90
CA GLU A 116 54.99 -30.92 4.64
C GLU A 116 53.54 -30.47 4.86
N LEU A 117 52.71 -30.54 3.82
CA LEU A 117 51.29 -30.21 3.91
C LEU A 117 50.59 -31.10 4.95
N GLN A 118 50.90 -32.40 4.96
CA GLN A 118 50.33 -33.33 5.92
C GLN A 118 50.74 -33.00 7.35
N LYS A 119 52.00 -32.62 7.58
CA LYS A 119 52.48 -32.18 8.91
C LYS A 119 51.75 -30.93 9.38
N GLU A 120 51.64 -29.90 8.55
CA GLU A 120 50.94 -28.66 8.90
C GLU A 120 49.44 -28.91 9.18
N LEU A 121 48.81 -29.83 8.45
CA LEU A 121 47.42 -30.22 8.67
C LEU A 121 47.23 -30.96 10.00
N SER A 122 48.17 -31.84 10.37
CA SER A 122 48.18 -32.51 11.68
C SER A 122 48.37 -31.51 12.83
N ILE A 123 49.32 -30.57 12.70
CA ILE A 123 49.54 -29.51 13.70
C ILE A 123 48.27 -28.67 13.88
N THR A 124 47.63 -28.28 12.77
CA THR A 124 46.38 -27.51 12.81
C THR A 124 45.27 -28.28 13.51
N GLN A 125 45.16 -29.60 13.27
CA GLN A 125 44.17 -30.46 13.90
C GLN A 125 44.40 -30.63 15.41
N GLU A 126 45.66 -30.64 15.86
CA GLU A 126 46.04 -30.69 17.28
C GLU A 126 45.81 -29.36 18.00
N LEU A 127 45.99 -28.22 17.33
CA LEU A 127 45.78 -26.88 17.89
C LEU A 127 44.31 -26.41 17.84
N LEU A 128 43.49 -26.97 16.95
CA LEU A 128 42.08 -26.63 16.81
C LEU A 128 41.27 -26.72 18.12
N PRO A 129 41.45 -27.74 19.00
CA PRO A 129 40.77 -27.83 20.29
C PRO A 129 41.22 -26.79 21.31
N GLU A 130 42.44 -26.24 21.18
CA GLU A 130 42.96 -25.19 22.06
C GLU A 130 42.39 -23.81 21.68
N VAL A 131 42.21 -23.55 20.38
CA VAL A 131 41.61 -22.31 19.86
C VAL A 131 40.08 -22.34 19.96
N MET A 132 39.46 -23.52 19.88
CA MET A 132 38.03 -23.74 20.07
C MET A 132 37.79 -24.62 21.31
N PRO A 133 37.88 -24.07 22.54
CA PRO A 133 37.50 -24.81 23.73
C PRO A 133 36.05 -25.26 23.55
N ARG A 134 35.82 -26.57 23.66
CA ARG A 134 34.57 -27.25 23.30
C ARG A 134 33.36 -26.38 23.62
N LEU A 135 32.75 -25.81 22.57
CA LEU A 135 31.51 -25.03 22.54
C LEU A 135 30.28 -25.74 23.16
N SER A 136 30.47 -26.91 23.79
CA SER A 136 29.42 -27.80 24.27
C SER A 136 29.08 -27.61 25.76
N GLY A 137 29.97 -27.05 26.58
CA GLY A 137 29.80 -26.99 28.05
C GLY A 137 29.21 -25.68 28.58
N GLU A 138 29.83 -24.55 28.24
CA GLU A 138 29.38 -23.22 28.71
C GLU A 138 28.17 -22.69 27.93
N ASN A 139 28.05 -23.06 26.65
CA ASN A 139 26.92 -22.65 25.83
C ASN A 139 25.59 -23.27 26.28
N THR A 140 25.59 -24.47 26.85
CA THR A 140 24.35 -25.11 27.34
C THR A 140 23.83 -24.47 28.62
N LYS A 141 24.73 -24.04 29.51
CA LYS A 141 24.37 -23.29 30.73
C LYS A 141 23.87 -21.88 30.40
N THR A 142 24.55 -21.17 29.49
CA THR A 142 24.11 -19.84 29.05
C THR A 142 22.79 -19.89 28.29
N LEU A 143 22.55 -20.95 27.50
CA LEU A 143 21.26 -21.17 26.83
C LEU A 143 20.13 -21.47 27.83
N GLY A 144 20.40 -22.17 28.92
CA GLY A 144 19.46 -22.38 30.02
C GLY A 144 19.02 -21.07 30.68
N VAL A 145 19.99 -20.23 31.07
CA VAL A 145 19.73 -18.91 31.65
C VAL A 145 18.96 -17.99 30.68
N LEU A 146 19.29 -18.03 29.38
CA LEU A 146 18.60 -17.25 28.37
C LEU A 146 17.13 -17.68 28.22
N LYS A 147 16.85 -18.98 28.36
CA LYS A 147 15.48 -19.52 28.32
C LYS A 147 14.67 -19.07 29.53
N GLU A 148 15.24 -19.14 30.73
CA GLU A 148 14.60 -18.65 31.95
C GLU A 148 14.30 -17.15 31.87
N LEU A 149 15.25 -16.35 31.38
CA LEU A 149 15.07 -14.91 31.18
C LEU A 149 13.93 -14.61 30.19
N LYS A 150 13.83 -15.40 29.12
CA LYS A 150 12.74 -15.28 28.14
C LYS A 150 11.38 -15.58 28.76
N GLU A 151 11.28 -16.62 29.58
CA GLU A 151 10.04 -17.00 30.26
C GLU A 151 9.58 -15.91 31.23
N VAL A 152 10.50 -15.38 32.04
CA VAL A 152 10.22 -14.27 32.98
C VAL A 152 9.79 -13.01 32.23
N SER A 153 10.46 -12.66 31.13
CA SER A 153 10.10 -11.49 30.31
C SER A 153 8.70 -11.61 29.72
N GLN A 154 8.31 -12.80 29.25
CA GLN A 154 6.98 -13.02 28.68
C GLN A 154 5.87 -12.93 29.73
N GLU A 155 6.14 -13.39 30.95
CA GLU A 155 5.16 -13.28 32.03
C GLU A 155 4.99 -11.83 32.49
N MET A 156 6.09 -11.08 32.60
CA MET A 156 6.06 -9.65 32.89
C MET A 156 5.25 -8.87 31.84
N ASP A 157 5.42 -9.16 30.55
CA ASP A 157 4.67 -8.51 29.47
C ASP A 157 3.15 -8.77 29.57
N LYS A 158 2.74 -9.99 29.94
CA LYS A 158 1.32 -10.31 30.13
C LYS A 158 0.73 -9.54 31.30
N GLU A 159 1.44 -9.50 32.43
CA GLU A 159 0.99 -8.77 33.61
C GLU A 159 0.95 -7.26 33.34
N LEU A 160 1.92 -6.69 32.63
CA LEU A 160 1.88 -5.29 32.20
C LEU A 160 0.64 -4.98 31.35
N ARG A 161 0.32 -5.83 30.37
CA ARG A 161 -0.89 -5.67 29.55
C ARG A 161 -2.17 -5.76 30.38
N ARG A 162 -2.20 -6.69 31.33
CA ARG A 162 -3.34 -6.87 32.24
C ARG A 162 -3.53 -5.63 33.13
N SER A 163 -2.47 -5.16 33.79
CA SER A 163 -2.51 -3.96 34.62
C SER A 163 -2.90 -2.73 33.82
N PHE A 164 -2.35 -2.56 32.62
CA PHE A 164 -2.71 -1.45 31.74
C PHE A 164 -4.21 -1.46 31.39
N THR A 165 -4.76 -2.62 31.04
CA THR A 165 -6.19 -2.78 30.75
C THR A 165 -7.06 -2.46 31.98
N GLN A 166 -6.64 -2.89 33.16
CA GLN A 166 -7.34 -2.59 34.41
C GLN A 166 -7.35 -1.09 34.71
N VAL A 167 -6.21 -0.42 34.56
CA VAL A 167 -6.10 1.04 34.76
C VAL A 167 -6.96 1.79 33.74
N GLN A 168 -6.95 1.38 32.48
CA GLN A 168 -7.78 2.00 31.44
C GLN A 168 -9.27 1.84 31.73
N ASN A 169 -9.70 0.66 32.17
CA ASN A 169 -11.09 0.41 32.56
C ASN A 169 -11.48 1.24 33.78
N LEU A 170 -10.62 1.32 34.80
CA LEU A 170 -10.87 2.13 35.99
C LEU A 170 -10.99 3.62 35.62
N SER A 171 -10.09 4.12 34.78
CA SER A 171 -10.14 5.50 34.27
C SER A 171 -11.45 5.77 33.52
N PHE A 172 -11.89 4.85 32.66
CA PHE A 172 -13.16 4.99 31.95
C PHE A 172 -14.35 5.06 32.92
N GLN A 173 -14.40 4.19 33.94
CA GLN A 173 -15.47 4.20 34.94
C GLN A 173 -15.48 5.50 35.74
N VAL A 174 -14.31 5.99 36.16
CA VAL A 174 -14.19 7.27 36.89
C VAL A 174 -14.66 8.43 36.01
N SER A 175 -14.22 8.50 34.75
CA SER A 175 -14.68 9.55 33.83
C SER A 175 -16.19 9.49 33.61
N LYS A 176 -16.75 8.29 33.44
CA LYS A 176 -18.20 8.08 33.32
C LYS A 176 -18.95 8.54 34.56
N GLU A 177 -18.46 8.17 35.74
CA GLU A 177 -19.07 8.57 37.02
C GLU A 177 -19.05 10.09 37.20
N VAL A 178 -17.92 10.75 36.90
CA VAL A 178 -17.79 12.20 36.95
C VAL A 178 -18.74 12.87 35.96
N SER A 179 -18.85 12.37 34.72
CA SER A 179 -19.81 12.90 33.73
C SER A 179 -21.26 12.76 34.20
N LEU A 180 -21.65 11.59 34.72
CA LEU A 180 -23.01 11.36 35.23
C LEU A 180 -23.31 12.19 36.48
N HIS A 181 -22.31 12.41 37.34
CA HIS A 181 -22.45 13.29 38.49
C HIS A 181 -22.65 14.75 38.05
N ASN A 182 -21.83 15.25 37.12
CA ASN A 182 -21.95 16.61 36.60
C ASN A 182 -23.29 16.82 35.89
N GLN A 183 -23.73 15.82 35.10
CA GLN A 183 -25.06 15.84 34.47
C GLN A 183 -26.17 15.98 35.50
N ARG A 184 -26.16 15.17 36.57
CA ARG A 184 -27.15 15.26 37.66
C ARG A 184 -27.16 16.64 38.31
N VAL A 185 -26.00 17.20 38.65
CA VAL A 185 -25.90 18.54 39.25
C VAL A 185 -26.44 19.63 38.32
N CYS A 186 -26.20 19.52 37.00
CA CYS A 186 -26.72 20.45 36.02
C CYS A 186 -28.26 20.37 35.89
N GLU A 187 -28.80 19.15 35.83
CA GLU A 187 -30.24 18.86 35.77
C GLU A 187 -30.97 19.35 37.03
N GLU A 188 -30.37 19.19 38.21
CA GLU A 188 -30.91 19.70 39.49
C GLU A 188 -30.92 21.24 39.56
N ARG A 189 -29.92 21.92 38.97
CA ARG A 189 -29.82 23.39 39.02
C ARG A 189 -30.71 24.12 38.02
N HIS A 190 -30.83 23.61 36.79
CA HIS A 190 -31.52 24.31 35.69
C HIS A 190 -32.87 23.67 35.33
N GLY A 191 -33.20 22.52 35.92
CA GLY A 191 -34.43 21.80 35.63
C GLY A 191 -34.34 20.93 34.39
N LEU A 192 -35.05 19.81 34.42
CA LEU A 192 -34.94 18.74 33.43
C LEU A 192 -35.41 19.16 32.02
N ASP A 193 -36.38 20.08 31.93
CA ASP A 193 -36.97 20.51 30.66
C ASP A 193 -36.09 21.51 29.89
N GLU A 194 -35.30 22.34 30.57
CA GLU A 194 -34.31 23.22 29.93
C GLU A 194 -33.06 22.44 29.48
N VAL A 195 -32.58 21.52 30.32
CA VAL A 195 -31.37 20.74 30.03
C VAL A 195 -31.58 19.73 28.89
N LYS A 196 -32.79 19.17 28.74
CA LYS A 196 -33.14 18.31 27.59
C LYS A 196 -32.93 19.00 26.24
N ARG A 197 -33.22 20.30 26.16
CA ARG A 197 -32.99 21.08 24.93
C ARG A 197 -31.50 21.15 24.59
N TRP A 198 -30.62 21.22 25.58
CA TRP A 198 -29.17 21.26 25.33
C TRP A 198 -28.56 19.92 24.91
N TYR A 199 -29.17 18.79 25.27
CA TYR A 199 -28.65 17.46 24.92
C TYR A 199 -29.20 16.91 23.59
N PHE A 200 -30.38 17.36 23.17
CA PHE A 200 -31.15 16.72 22.10
C PHE A 200 -31.66 17.66 20.99
N ASP A 201 -31.48 18.98 21.12
CA ASP A 201 -31.60 19.93 19.99
C ASP A 201 -30.26 20.04 19.23
#